data_AF-A0A2D0HKN5-F1
#
_entry.id   AF-A0A2D0HKN5-F1
#
_cell.length_a   1.000
_cell.length_b   1.000
_cell.length_c   1.000
_cell.angle_alpha   90.00
_cell.angle_beta   90.00
_cell.angle_gamma   90.00
#
_symmetry.space_group_name_H-M   'P 1'
#
loop_
_entity.id
_entity.type
_entity.pdbx_description
1 polymer ?
#
loop_
_entity_poly.entity_id
_entity_poly.type
_entity_poly.pdbx_seq_one_letter_code
_entity_poly.pdbx_strand_id
1 'polypeptide(L)'
;MTDTERWIREVAQEINRSVASLKRAIKDTQTEINSKYDVLLCYAKWSVPKLRNVEKQEALYKKRIENLEQLIYDLQNVTEKMKVAFSEQLERKDRLINTQNEIIVDRERTIANQARIIAEMEDLLRGLPLASGE
;
A
#
# COMPACT_ATOMS: atom_id res chain seq x y z
N MET A 1 73.96 1.10 26.88
CA MET A 1 72.79 0.21 26.95
C MET A 1 71.55 1.09 26.92
N THR A 2 70.62 0.83 26.01
CA THR A 2 69.33 1.54 26.01
C THR A 2 68.52 1.12 27.24
N ASP A 3 67.67 1.99 27.77
CA ASP A 3 66.82 1.70 28.94
C ASP A 3 66.00 0.41 28.76
N THR A 4 65.63 0.10 27.53
CA THR A 4 64.95 -1.13 27.13
C THR A 4 65.79 -2.39 27.35
N GLU A 5 67.10 -2.36 27.05
CA GLU A 5 67.97 -3.53 27.28
C GLU A 5 68.27 -3.76 28.77
N ARG A 6 68.33 -2.67 29.54
CA ARG A 6 68.48 -2.74 30.99
C ARG A 6 67.23 -3.38 31.62
N TRP A 7 66.06 -2.88 31.25
CA TRP A 7 64.77 -3.41 31.69
C TRP A 7 64.56 -4.89 31.35
N ILE A 8 64.90 -5.32 30.12
CA ILE A 8 64.80 -6.73 29.72
C ILE A 8 65.71 -7.63 30.60
N ARG A 9 66.88 -7.15 31.02
CA ARG A 9 67.78 -7.94 31.88
C ARG A 9 67.25 -8.04 33.31
N GLU A 10 66.74 -6.95 33.87
CA GLU A 10 66.14 -6.91 35.21
C GLU A 10 64.92 -7.84 35.28
N VAL A 11 64.00 -7.73 34.32
CA VAL A 11 62.82 -8.61 34.25
C VAL A 11 63.19 -10.08 34.05
N ALA A 12 64.22 -10.37 33.24
CA ALA A 12 64.70 -11.74 33.04
C ALA A 12 65.27 -12.36 34.33
N GLN A 13 65.97 -11.57 35.15
CA GLN A 13 66.46 -12.00 36.46
C GLN A 13 65.30 -12.24 37.43
N GLU A 14 64.33 -11.33 37.50
CA GLU A 14 63.16 -11.41 38.38
C GLU A 14 62.34 -12.70 38.15
N ILE A 15 62.14 -13.08 36.89
CA ILE A 15 61.38 -14.28 36.51
C ILE A 15 62.24 -15.54 36.37
N ASN A 16 63.53 -15.45 36.73
CA ASN A 16 64.53 -16.50 36.66
C ASN A 16 64.59 -17.20 35.28
N ARG A 17 64.63 -16.41 34.20
CA ARG A 17 64.76 -16.89 32.81
C ARG A 17 65.92 -16.21 32.09
N SER A 18 66.41 -16.85 31.02
CA SER A 18 67.40 -16.22 30.18
C SER A 18 66.82 -15.05 29.38
N VAL A 19 67.62 -14.00 29.21
CA VAL A 19 67.28 -12.83 28.37
C VAL A 19 66.85 -13.24 26.95
N ALA A 20 67.48 -14.29 26.40
CA ALA A 20 67.14 -14.83 25.08
C ALA A 20 65.75 -15.51 25.05
N SER A 21 65.32 -16.14 26.15
CA SER A 21 63.97 -16.70 26.28
C SER A 21 62.93 -15.59 26.40
N LEU A 22 63.20 -14.56 27.19
CA LEU A 22 62.30 -13.42 27.37
C LEU A 22 62.10 -12.63 26.06
N LYS A 23 63.19 -12.36 25.32
CA LYS A 23 63.11 -11.69 24.00
C LYS A 23 62.27 -12.48 22.99
N ARG A 24 62.34 -13.82 23.01
CA ARG A 24 61.47 -14.68 22.18
C ARG A 24 60.02 -14.58 22.61
N ALA A 25 59.73 -14.74 23.91
CA ALA A 25 58.38 -14.65 24.42
C ALA A 25 57.70 -13.31 24.07
N ILE A 26 58.40 -12.18 24.25
CA ILE A 26 57.88 -10.86 23.88
C ILE A 26 57.55 -10.79 22.38
N LYS A 27 58.43 -11.33 21.52
CA LYS A 27 58.20 -11.34 20.07
C LYS A 27 57.01 -12.23 19.69
N ASP A 28 56.88 -13.38 20.32
CA ASP A 28 55.78 -14.32 20.07
C ASP A 28 54.44 -13.71 20.51
N THR A 29 54.40 -13.10 21.70
CA THR A 29 53.21 -12.38 22.20
C THR A 29 52.85 -11.19 21.31
N GLN A 30 53.83 -10.41 20.85
CA GLN A 30 53.57 -9.30 19.93
C GLN A 30 52.98 -9.80 18.60
N THR A 31 53.50 -10.93 18.09
CA THR A 31 52.99 -11.55 16.87
C THR A 31 51.56 -12.05 17.05
N GLU A 32 51.24 -12.64 18.20
CA GLU A 32 49.89 -13.09 18.54
C GLU A 32 48.90 -11.93 18.68
N ILE A 33 49.30 -10.84 19.36
CA ILE A 33 48.49 -9.62 19.50
C ILE A 33 48.18 -9.03 18.13
N ASN A 34 49.20 -8.90 17.26
CA ASN A 34 49.03 -8.37 15.90
C ASN A 34 48.08 -9.27 15.09
N SER A 35 48.26 -10.59 15.16
CA SER A 35 47.38 -11.56 14.48
C SER A 35 45.92 -11.45 14.92
N LYS A 36 45.65 -11.34 16.23
CA LYS A 36 44.29 -11.16 16.75
C LYS A 36 43.68 -9.82 16.33
N TYR A 37 44.48 -8.76 16.31
CA TYR A 37 44.04 -7.44 15.87
C TYR A 37 43.71 -7.43 14.36
N ASP A 38 44.52 -8.08 13.54
CA ASP A 38 44.28 -8.21 12.09
C ASP A 38 42.98 -8.96 11.78
N VAL A 39 42.66 -10.01 12.54
CA VAL A 39 41.39 -10.75 12.40
C VAL A 39 40.19 -9.85 12.71
N LEU A 40 40.26 -9.08 13.81
CA LEU A 40 39.21 -8.12 14.17
C LEU A 40 39.05 -7.03 13.11
N LEU A 41 40.16 -6.51 12.59
CA LEU A 41 40.16 -5.50 11.53
C LEU A 41 39.56 -6.06 10.23
N CYS A 42 39.88 -7.31 9.87
CA CYS A 42 39.29 -7.99 8.71
C CYS A 42 37.77 -8.16 8.88
N TYR A 43 37.31 -8.57 10.06
CA TYR A 43 35.89 -8.71 10.35
C TYR A 43 35.15 -7.36 10.25
N ALA A 44 35.72 -6.30 10.82
CA ALA A 44 35.17 -4.94 10.73
C ALA A 44 35.10 -4.43 9.28
N LYS A 45 36.16 -4.66 8.49
CA LYS A 45 36.19 -4.31 7.05
C LYS A 45 35.14 -5.07 6.24
N TRP A 46 34.81 -6.30 6.63
CA TRP A 46 33.78 -7.10 5.96
C TRP A 46 32.35 -6.72 6.38
N SER A 47 32.12 -6.41 7.65
CA SER A 47 30.78 -6.16 8.20
C SER A 47 30.27 -4.74 7.93
N VAL A 48 31.12 -3.72 7.99
CA VAL A 48 30.72 -2.31 7.82
C VAL A 48 30.10 -2.03 6.44
N PRO A 49 30.63 -2.52 5.30
CA PRO A 49 29.99 -2.34 4.01
C PRO A 49 28.62 -3.01 3.91
N LYS A 50 28.44 -4.16 4.58
CA LYS A 50 27.15 -4.87 4.63
C LYS A 50 26.11 -4.08 5.41
N LEU A 51 26.48 -3.52 6.55
CA LEU A 51 25.60 -2.65 7.34
C LEU A 51 25.15 -1.42 6.52
N ARG A 52 26.08 -0.75 5.82
CA ARG A 52 25.74 0.37 4.91
C ARG A 52 24.79 -0.05 3.79
N ASN A 53 24.91 -1.28 3.29
CA ASN A 53 24.02 -1.77 2.25
C ASN A 53 22.61 -2.05 2.80
N VAL A 54 22.51 -2.58 4.01
CA VAL A 54 21.24 -2.77 4.72
C VAL A 54 20.55 -1.42 4.98
N GLU A 55 21.28 -0.41 5.46
CA GLU A 55 20.73 0.95 5.67
C GLU A 55 20.20 1.56 4.36
N LYS A 56 20.92 1.39 3.24
CA LYS A 56 20.46 1.83 1.92
C LYS A 56 19.20 1.09 1.48
N GLN A 57 19.14 -0.22 1.69
CA GLN A 57 17.96 -1.02 1.38
C GLN A 57 16.77 -0.60 2.25
N GLU A 58 16.98 -0.37 3.54
CA GLU A 58 15.94 0.10 4.46
C GLU A 58 15.37 1.45 4.03
N ALA A 59 16.22 2.42 3.68
CA ALA A 59 15.78 3.72 3.18
C ALA A 59 14.95 3.58 1.89
N LEU A 60 15.35 2.69 0.98
CA LEU A 60 14.64 2.44 -0.27
C LEU A 60 13.28 1.76 -0.02
N TYR A 61 13.21 0.83 0.93
CA TYR A 61 11.95 0.21 1.35
C TYR A 61 11.02 1.20 2.04
N LYS A 62 11.52 2.06 2.93
CA LYS A 62 10.73 3.13 3.57
C LYS A 62 10.06 4.03 2.53
N LYS A 63 10.82 4.52 1.55
CA LYS A 63 10.28 5.31 0.44
C LYS A 63 9.23 4.54 -0.37
N ARG A 64 9.42 3.24 -0.57
CA ARG A 64 8.46 2.40 -1.29
C ARG A 64 7.17 2.20 -0.50
N ILE A 65 7.26 2.05 0.82
CA ILE A 65 6.11 1.96 1.72
C ILE A 65 5.32 3.26 1.68
N GLU A 66 5.96 4.42 1.82
CA GLU A 66 5.30 5.74 1.73
C GLU A 66 4.53 5.91 0.41
N ASN A 67 5.14 5.52 -0.72
CA ASN A 67 4.47 5.57 -2.01
C ASN A 67 3.25 4.63 -2.09
N LEU A 68 3.33 3.44 -1.48
CA LEU A 68 2.22 2.48 -1.47
C LEU A 68 1.08 2.98 -0.57
N GLU A 69 1.40 3.58 0.58
CA GLU A 69 0.42 4.19 1.48
C GLU A 69 -0.35 5.33 0.79
N GLN A 70 0.36 6.20 0.06
CA GLN A 70 -0.27 7.26 -0.72
C GLN A 70 -1.19 6.69 -1.81
N LEU A 71 -0.74 5.66 -2.51
CA LEU A 71 -1.53 5.03 -3.57
C LEU A 71 -2.81 4.36 -3.03
N ILE A 72 -2.72 3.73 -1.85
CA ILE A 72 -3.90 3.18 -1.15
C ILE A 72 -4.88 4.30 -0.78
N TYR A 73 -4.38 5.42 -0.24
CA TYR A 73 -5.22 6.57 0.10
C TYR A 73 -5.95 7.12 -1.13
N ASP A 74 -5.24 7.31 -2.24
CA ASP A 74 -5.82 7.82 -3.47
C ASP A 74 -6.89 6.88 -4.03
N LEU A 75 -6.62 5.56 -4.04
CA LEU A 75 -7.57 4.55 -4.47
C LEU A 75 -8.83 4.53 -3.61
N GLN A 76 -8.70 4.65 -2.29
CA GLN A 76 -9.84 4.73 -1.37
C GLN A 76 -10.71 5.96 -1.67
N ASN A 77 -10.09 7.12 -1.89
CA ASN A 77 -10.80 8.35 -2.20
C ASN A 77 -11.54 8.28 -3.54
N VAL A 78 -10.89 7.75 -4.59
CA VAL A 78 -11.54 7.54 -5.90
C VAL A 78 -12.70 6.55 -5.78
N THR A 79 -12.51 5.45 -5.06
CA THR A 79 -13.55 4.43 -4.86
C THR A 79 -14.77 5.03 -4.16
N GLU A 80 -14.56 5.87 -3.14
CA GLU A 80 -15.67 6.49 -2.41
C GLU A 80 -16.46 7.47 -3.30
N LYS A 81 -15.75 8.27 -4.12
CA LYS A 81 -16.40 9.13 -5.12
C LYS A 81 -17.21 8.34 -6.15
N MET A 82 -16.68 7.20 -6.60
CA MET A 82 -17.39 6.31 -7.52
C MET A 82 -18.64 5.71 -6.89
N LYS A 83 -18.62 5.33 -5.61
CA LYS A 83 -19.82 4.86 -4.90
C LYS A 83 -20.91 5.92 -4.85
N VAL A 84 -20.55 7.16 -4.50
CA VAL A 84 -21.51 8.28 -4.46
C VAL A 84 -22.15 8.49 -5.85
N ALA A 85 -21.33 8.59 -6.90
CA ALA A 85 -21.82 8.74 -8.26
C ALA A 85 -22.70 7.57 -8.69
N PHE A 86 -22.37 6.34 -8.29
CA PHE A 86 -23.18 5.16 -8.59
C PHE A 86 -24.53 5.19 -7.88
N SER A 87 -24.56 5.58 -6.60
CA SER A 87 -25.81 5.75 -5.84
C SER A 87 -26.72 6.82 -6.46
N GLU A 88 -26.16 7.97 -6.87
CA GLU A 88 -26.92 9.01 -7.56
C GLU A 88 -27.55 8.52 -8.87
N GLN A 89 -26.85 7.66 -9.61
CA GLN A 89 -27.36 7.05 -10.84
C GLN A 89 -28.50 6.06 -10.56
N LEU A 90 -28.41 5.28 -9.47
CA LEU A 90 -29.50 4.40 -9.05
C LEU A 90 -30.74 5.19 -8.67
N GLU A 91 -30.60 6.25 -7.86
CA GLU A 91 -31.73 7.12 -7.50
C GLU A 91 -32.34 7.81 -8.73
N ARG A 92 -31.53 8.19 -9.71
CA ARG A 92 -32.01 8.77 -10.97
C ARG A 92 -32.80 7.74 -11.78
N LYS A 93 -32.29 6.50 -11.87
CA LYS A 93 -32.98 5.40 -12.54
C LYS A 93 -34.33 5.14 -11.90
N ASP A 94 -34.40 5.06 -10.58
CA ASP A 94 -35.65 4.79 -9.86
C ASP A 94 -36.67 5.91 -10.07
N ARG A 95 -36.23 7.17 -10.07
CA ARG A 95 -37.09 8.32 -10.44
C ARG A 95 -37.65 8.20 -11.86
N LEU A 96 -36.82 7.84 -12.84
CA LEU A 96 -37.27 7.65 -14.22
C LEU A 96 -38.30 6.52 -14.35
N ILE A 97 -38.09 5.40 -13.65
CA ILE A 97 -39.05 4.29 -13.62
C ILE A 97 -40.38 4.75 -13.03
N ASN A 98 -40.34 5.49 -11.92
CA ASN A 98 -41.56 6.00 -11.29
C ASN A 98 -42.32 6.97 -12.21
N THR A 99 -41.63 7.93 -12.83
CA THR A 99 -42.24 8.84 -13.81
C THR A 99 -42.82 8.09 -15.01
N GLN A 100 -42.13 7.07 -15.51
CA GLN A 100 -42.65 6.25 -16.62
C GLN A 100 -43.93 5.51 -16.21
N ASN A 101 -43.98 4.95 -15.00
CA ASN A 101 -45.17 4.28 -14.47
C ASN A 101 -46.35 5.26 -14.31
N GLU A 102 -46.10 6.47 -13.81
CA GLU A 102 -47.13 7.53 -13.72
C GLU A 102 -47.72 7.87 -15.09
N ILE A 103 -46.86 8.02 -16.11
CA ILE A 103 -47.29 8.29 -17.49
C ILE A 103 -48.14 7.13 -18.03
N ILE A 104 -47.75 5.88 -17.76
CA ILE A 104 -48.50 4.69 -18.19
C ILE A 104 -49.90 4.71 -17.57
N VAL A 105 -49.99 4.92 -16.25
CA VAL A 105 -51.28 4.97 -15.52
C VAL A 105 -52.17 6.09 -16.05
N ASP A 106 -51.63 7.28 -16.29
CA ASP A 106 -52.40 8.40 -16.85
C ASP A 106 -52.91 8.09 -18.27
N ARG A 107 -52.08 7.44 -19.08
CA ARG A 107 -52.45 7.02 -20.42
C ARG A 107 -53.53 5.93 -20.42
N GLU A 108 -53.44 4.95 -19.52
CA GLU A 108 -54.48 3.94 -19.33
C GLU A 108 -55.83 4.56 -18.93
N ARG A 109 -55.82 5.54 -18.03
CA ARG A 109 -57.03 6.30 -17.65
C ARG A 109 -57.62 7.07 -18.83
N THR A 110 -56.77 7.70 -19.63
CA THR A 110 -57.20 8.45 -20.82
C THR A 110 -57.85 7.52 -21.84
N ILE A 111 -57.24 6.37 -22.12
CA ILE A 111 -57.78 5.35 -23.02
C ILE A 111 -59.13 4.83 -22.51
N ALA A 112 -59.24 4.52 -21.21
CA ALA A 112 -60.48 4.06 -20.61
C ALA A 112 -61.61 5.10 -20.73
N ASN A 113 -61.30 6.39 -20.51
CA ASN A 113 -62.29 7.45 -20.66
C ASN A 113 -62.69 7.67 -22.12
N GLN A 114 -61.75 7.60 -23.07
CA GLN A 114 -62.07 7.65 -24.50
C GLN A 114 -62.97 6.48 -24.92
N ALA A 115 -62.67 5.27 -24.47
CA ALA A 115 -63.51 4.10 -24.73
C ALA A 115 -64.94 4.27 -24.17
N ARG A 116 -65.07 4.85 -22.97
CA ARG A 116 -66.38 5.18 -22.38
C ARG A 116 -67.16 6.19 -23.24
N ILE A 117 -66.51 7.28 -23.66
CA ILE A 117 -67.15 8.30 -24.50
C ILE A 117 -67.61 7.71 -25.83
N ILE A 118 -66.80 6.85 -26.46
CA ILE A 118 -67.17 6.18 -27.71
C ILE A 118 -68.40 5.30 -27.49
N ALA A 119 -68.43 4.50 -26.43
CA ALA A 119 -69.60 3.67 -26.10
C ALA A 119 -70.87 4.52 -25.89
N GLU A 120 -70.76 5.64 -25.17
CA GLU A 120 -71.88 6.59 -24.98
C GLU A 120 -72.37 7.18 -26.32
N MET A 121 -71.45 7.52 -27.23
CA MET A 121 -71.79 8.01 -28.57
C MET A 121 -72.46 6.93 -29.42
N GLU A 122 -71.97 5.69 -29.38
CA GLU A 122 -72.57 4.56 -30.09
C GLU A 122 -74.01 4.30 -29.64
N ASP A 123 -74.27 4.37 -28.32
CA ASP A 123 -75.61 4.21 -27.77
C ASP A 123 -76.55 5.36 -28.18
N LEU A 124 -76.08 6.61 -28.17
CA LEU A 124 -76.85 7.75 -28.66
C LEU A 124 -77.22 7.62 -30.14
N LEU A 125 -76.29 7.13 -30.97
CA LEU A 125 -76.52 6.90 -32.40
C LEU A 125 -77.54 5.78 -32.66
N ARG A 126 -77.62 4.75 -31.80
CA ARG A 126 -78.65 3.69 -31.87
C ARG A 126 -80.05 4.18 -31.50
N GLY A 127 -80.15 5.22 -30.67
CA GLY A 127 -81.42 5.83 -30.27
C GLY A 127 -82.01 6.82 -31.28
N LEU A 128 -81.25 7.18 -32.31
CA LEU A 128 -81.77 7.98 -33.42
C LEU A 128 -82.67 7.10 -34.29
N PRO A 129 -83.87 7.57 -34.67
CA PRO A 129 -84.65 6.87 -35.67
C PRO A 129 -83.78 6.75 -36.93
N LEU A 130 -83.70 5.55 -37.51
CA LEU A 130 -83.19 5.38 -38.86
C LEU A 130 -83.90 6.45 -39.68
N ALA A 131 -83.15 7.44 -40.16
CA ALA A 131 -83.68 8.41 -41.11
C ALA A 131 -84.29 7.55 -42.21
N SER A 132 -85.62 7.53 -42.28
CA SER A 132 -86.36 6.74 -43.24
C SER A 132 -85.98 7.32 -44.59
N GLY A 133 -84.99 6.68 -45.23
CA GLY A 133 -84.61 6.97 -46.59
C GLY A 133 -85.82 6.69 -47.46
N GLU A 134 -86.41 7.75 -47.97
CA GLU A 134 -86.89 7.73 -49.35
C GLU A 134 -85.71 7.45 -50.29
#